data_AF-A0A9W3DRN9-F1
#
_entry.id   AF-A0A9W3DRN9-F1
#
_cell.length_a   1.000
_cell.length_b   1.000
_cell.length_c   1.000
_cell.angle_alpha   90.00
_cell.angle_beta   90.00
_cell.angle_gamma   90.00
#
_symmetry.space_group_name_H-M   'P 1'
#
loop_
_entity.id
_entity.type
_entity.pdbx_description
1 polymer ?
#
loop_
_entity_poly.entity_id
_entity_poly.type
_entity_poly.pdbx_seq_one_letter_code
_entity_poly.pdbx_strand_id
1 'polypeptide(L)'
;MLIHEIIFMIITTIQILTRCYANATNETINNASMFPAILVFGDSTIDTGNNNYISTIIRANFPPYGCNFPGHHATGRFSNGRLIPDFIASLMGIKDTVPPFLDPHLSDSDILTGVCFASAGSGYDNYTDLATLSLSVDKQADMFRSYVARLSRIVGEEKAAEIVSEALVIVSSGTNDFDINLYDTPSPRIKLGVEGYQDFILSGVHNFVQELYNIGCRKIMVLGLPPIGCLPVQMTFARQKQNERRCIDKQNSDSQEYNEKLKKSLTDIQSNLTGSVIFYADIYAAILDMATNPQSYGNRQE
;
A
#
# COMPACT_ATOMS: atom_id res chain seq x y z
N MET A 1 32.38 52.29 31.15
CA MET A 1 31.92 52.00 29.79
C MET A 1 31.56 50.52 29.62
N LEU A 2 32.44 49.57 29.98
CA LEU A 2 32.16 48.13 29.85
C LEU A 2 30.89 47.59 30.58
N ILE A 3 30.59 48.07 31.79
CA ILE A 3 29.48 47.51 32.59
C ILE A 3 28.10 47.86 31.98
N HIS A 4 27.94 49.06 31.42
CA HIS A 4 26.69 49.46 30.78
C HIS A 4 26.42 48.70 29.48
N GLU A 5 27.47 48.39 28.70
CA GLU A 5 27.32 47.59 27.48
C GLU A 5 26.97 46.13 27.78
N ILE A 6 27.53 45.55 28.84
CA ILE A 6 27.19 44.18 29.28
C ILE A 6 25.73 44.11 29.73
N ILE A 7 25.25 45.09 30.51
CA ILE A 7 23.85 45.14 30.96
C ILE A 7 22.90 45.29 29.76
N PHE A 8 23.24 46.13 28.78
CA PHE A 8 22.43 46.29 27.56
C PHE A 8 22.39 45.02 26.70
N MET A 9 23.51 44.30 26.62
CA MET A 9 23.59 43.03 25.90
C MET A 9 22.79 41.91 26.59
N ILE A 10 22.77 41.88 27.92
CA ILE A 10 21.95 40.94 28.71
C ILE A 10 20.46 41.25 28.56
N ILE A 11 20.06 42.53 28.60
CA ILE A 11 18.66 42.93 28.45
C ILE A 11 18.15 42.63 27.04
N THR A 12 18.96 42.89 26.00
CA THR A 12 18.58 42.60 24.62
C THR A 12 18.50 41.10 24.35
N THR A 13 19.41 40.28 24.88
CA THR A 13 19.33 38.82 24.78
C THR A 13 18.14 38.23 25.53
N ILE A 14 17.81 38.73 26.74
CA ILE A 14 16.61 38.32 27.47
C ILE A 14 15.34 38.70 26.69
N GLN A 15 15.28 39.92 26.12
CA GLN A 15 14.12 40.34 25.30
C GLN A 15 13.95 39.49 24.04
N ILE A 16 15.05 39.13 23.35
CA ILE A 16 15.03 38.22 22.20
C ILE A 16 14.54 36.82 22.63
N LEU A 17 15.05 36.28 23.74
CA LEU A 17 14.64 34.97 24.26
C LEU A 17 13.15 34.95 24.68
N THR A 18 12.63 36.00 25.32
CA THR A 18 11.19 36.09 25.63
C THR A 18 10.30 36.25 24.39
N ARG A 19 10.78 36.92 23.33
CA ARG A 19 10.06 36.97 22.04
C ARG A 19 10.06 35.62 21.32
N CYS A 20 11.15 34.86 21.40
CA CYS A 20 11.21 33.50 20.88
C CYS A 20 10.31 32.53 21.68
N TYR A 21 10.20 32.70 23.00
CA TYR A 21 9.33 31.86 23.84
C TYR A 21 7.84 32.20 23.65
N ALA A 22 7.50 33.48 23.49
CA ALA A 22 6.11 33.91 23.27
C ALA A 22 5.57 33.54 21.87
N ASN A 23 6.45 33.39 20.86
CA ASN A 23 6.08 32.87 19.54
C ASN A 23 6.06 31.33 19.47
N ALA A 24 6.54 30.62 20.51
CA ALA A 24 6.52 29.16 20.57
C ALA A 24 5.29 28.58 21.28
N THR A 25 4.39 29.42 21.79
CA THR A 25 3.14 29.00 22.43
C THR A 25 1.97 29.70 21.75
N ASN A 26 1.37 29.01 20.77
CA ASN A 26 0.12 29.30 20.04
C ASN A 26 0.24 29.36 18.50
N GLU A 27 1.22 28.67 17.90
CA GLU A 27 0.86 27.90 16.71
C GLU A 27 0.25 26.59 17.21
N THR A 28 -1.09 26.49 17.15
CA THR A 28 -1.67 25.18 16.85
C THR A 28 -0.90 24.66 15.66
N ILE A 29 -0.06 23.63 15.86
CA ILE A 29 0.40 22.80 14.75
C ILE A 29 -0.90 22.28 14.17
N ASN A 30 -1.42 22.98 13.16
CA ASN A 30 -2.36 22.40 12.24
C ASN A 30 -1.57 21.22 11.70
N ASN A 31 -1.84 20.01 12.22
CA ASN A 31 -1.44 18.76 11.59
C ASN A 31 -2.19 18.71 10.26
N ALA A 32 -1.81 19.59 9.34
CA ALA A 32 -2.32 19.63 8.00
C ALA A 32 -1.85 18.33 7.37
N SER A 33 -2.82 17.49 7.01
CA SER A 33 -2.54 16.22 6.36
C SER A 33 -1.62 16.45 5.16
N MET A 34 -0.57 15.63 5.02
CA MET A 34 0.40 15.78 3.93
C MET A 34 -0.25 15.56 2.54
N PHE A 35 -1.31 14.76 2.50
CA PHE A 35 -2.12 14.50 1.32
C PHE A 35 -3.61 14.67 1.67
N PRO A 36 -4.46 15.14 0.75
CA PRO A 36 -5.89 15.29 1.05
C PRO A 36 -6.61 13.94 1.19
N ALA A 37 -6.10 12.90 0.52
CA ALA A 37 -6.69 11.56 0.53
C ALA A 37 -5.64 10.47 0.32
N ILE A 38 -5.99 9.24 0.69
CA ILE A 38 -5.23 8.02 0.39
C ILE A 38 -6.10 7.03 -0.39
N LEU A 39 -5.60 6.51 -1.51
CA LEU A 39 -6.33 5.60 -2.40
C LEU A 39 -5.52 4.31 -2.57
N VAL A 40 -6.11 3.17 -2.21
CA VAL A 40 -5.36 1.91 -2.04
C VAL A 40 -5.88 0.85 -3.01
N PHE A 41 -4.99 0.21 -3.79
CA PHE A 41 -5.30 -0.76 -4.83
C PHE A 41 -4.39 -1.96 -4.73
N GLY A 42 -4.90 -3.16 -4.96
CA GLY A 42 -4.08 -4.37 -4.98
C GLY A 42 -4.74 -5.55 -4.30
N ASP A 43 -3.97 -6.32 -3.53
CA ASP A 43 -4.36 -7.63 -3.02
C ASP A 43 -4.54 -7.70 -1.48
N SER A 44 -4.48 -8.91 -0.93
CA SER A 44 -4.69 -9.22 0.49
C SER A 44 -3.77 -8.47 1.43
N THR A 45 -2.59 -8.05 0.97
CA THR A 45 -1.60 -7.32 1.77
C THR A 45 -2.10 -5.95 2.22
N ILE A 46 -3.10 -5.40 1.52
CA ILE A 46 -3.64 -4.06 1.70
C ILE A 46 -5.18 -4.00 1.59
N ASP A 47 -5.86 -5.14 1.43
CA ASP A 47 -7.33 -5.24 1.44
C ASP A 47 -7.89 -5.01 2.84
N THR A 48 -8.65 -3.94 2.99
CA THR A 48 -9.26 -3.51 4.25
C THR A 48 -10.64 -4.12 4.52
N GLY A 49 -11.12 -5.00 3.64
CA GLY A 49 -12.35 -5.77 3.82
C GLY A 49 -13.28 -5.81 2.60
N ASN A 50 -12.85 -5.42 1.40
CA ASN A 50 -13.71 -5.48 0.20
C ASN A 50 -14.18 -6.91 -0.09
N ASN A 51 -13.33 -7.90 0.19
CA ASN A 51 -13.68 -9.31 0.00
C ASN A 51 -14.88 -9.78 0.85
N ASN A 52 -15.31 -9.03 1.86
CA ASN A 52 -16.53 -9.34 2.61
C ASN A 52 -17.80 -9.19 1.76
N TYR A 53 -17.77 -8.29 0.77
CA TYR A 53 -18.94 -7.83 0.02
C TYR A 53 -19.07 -8.49 -1.36
N ILE A 54 -18.20 -9.43 -1.70
CA ILE A 54 -18.22 -10.19 -2.95
C ILE A 54 -18.28 -11.69 -2.69
N SER A 55 -18.63 -12.48 -3.71
CA SER A 55 -18.60 -13.94 -3.63
C SER A 55 -17.22 -14.48 -4.01
N THR A 56 -16.34 -14.64 -3.01
CA THR A 56 -14.97 -15.14 -3.16
C THR A 56 -14.68 -16.27 -2.16
N ILE A 57 -13.67 -17.09 -2.48
CA ILE A 57 -13.10 -18.09 -1.57
C ILE A 57 -12.02 -17.50 -0.64
N ILE A 58 -11.55 -16.27 -0.90
CA ILE A 58 -10.48 -15.62 -0.14
C ILE A 58 -11.11 -14.64 0.87
N ARG A 59 -11.17 -15.03 2.15
CA ARG A 59 -11.77 -14.21 3.22
C ARG A 59 -10.92 -14.20 4.49
N ALA A 60 -11.03 -13.10 5.23
CA ALA A 60 -10.42 -12.89 6.54
C ALA A 60 -11.43 -12.27 7.53
N ASN A 61 -12.71 -12.65 7.43
CA ASN A 61 -13.81 -12.18 8.28
C ASN A 61 -14.14 -13.14 9.43
N PHE A 62 -13.14 -13.88 9.91
CA PHE A 62 -13.26 -14.85 11.00
C PHE A 62 -12.00 -14.82 11.88
N PRO A 63 -12.06 -15.30 13.14
CA PRO A 63 -10.87 -15.38 14.00
C PRO A 63 -9.76 -16.25 13.39
N PRO A 64 -8.46 -15.92 13.56
CA PRO A 64 -7.92 -14.92 14.48
C PRO A 64 -7.80 -13.49 13.88
N TYR A 65 -8.30 -13.25 12.68
CA TYR A 65 -8.20 -11.93 12.04
C TYR A 65 -8.91 -10.86 12.87
N GLY A 66 -8.32 -9.66 12.91
CA GLY A 66 -8.87 -8.50 13.63
C GLY A 66 -8.83 -8.55 15.17
N CYS A 67 -8.21 -9.55 15.80
CA CYS A 67 -8.16 -9.62 17.28
C CYS A 67 -7.43 -8.43 17.95
N ASN A 68 -6.50 -7.78 17.24
CA ASN A 68 -5.77 -6.57 17.62
C ASN A 68 -6.26 -5.31 16.86
N PHE A 69 -7.30 -5.41 16.03
CA PHE A 69 -7.90 -4.26 15.38
C PHE A 69 -8.80 -3.49 16.36
N PRO A 70 -8.99 -2.16 16.22
CA PRO A 70 -9.96 -1.43 17.03
C PRO A 70 -11.34 -2.10 17.04
N GLY A 71 -11.85 -2.41 18.24
CA GLY A 71 -13.10 -3.16 18.41
C GLY A 71 -12.95 -4.69 18.35
N HIS A 72 -11.74 -5.23 18.23
CA HIS A 72 -11.39 -6.64 18.41
C HIS A 72 -12.23 -7.65 17.61
N HIS A 73 -12.56 -7.32 16.36
CA HIS A 73 -13.34 -8.19 15.47
C HIS A 73 -12.74 -8.23 14.05
N ALA A 74 -13.00 -9.33 13.36
CA ALA A 74 -12.51 -9.55 12.01
C ALA A 74 -13.22 -8.63 11.00
N THR A 75 -12.49 -7.69 10.40
CA THR A 75 -13.03 -6.76 9.40
C THR A 75 -12.83 -7.24 7.96
N GLY A 76 -12.25 -8.42 7.73
CA GLY A 76 -11.81 -8.85 6.40
C GLY A 76 -10.36 -8.46 6.05
N ARG A 77 -9.62 -7.82 6.97
CA ARG A 77 -8.18 -7.59 6.86
C ARG A 77 -7.42 -8.89 7.06
N PHE A 78 -6.46 -9.20 6.19
CA PHE A 78 -5.59 -10.38 6.30
C PHE A 78 -4.47 -10.17 7.35
N SER A 79 -4.85 -9.66 8.51
CA SER A 79 -3.99 -9.39 9.65
C SER A 79 -4.80 -9.53 10.94
N ASN A 80 -4.12 -9.69 12.06
CA ASN A 80 -4.75 -9.55 13.36
C ASN A 80 -5.16 -8.11 13.67
N GLY A 81 -4.63 -7.11 12.95
CA GLY A 81 -4.87 -5.69 13.23
C GLY A 81 -4.91 -4.82 11.98
N ARG A 82 -4.41 -3.59 12.13
CA ARG A 82 -4.26 -2.62 11.06
C ARG A 82 -3.33 -3.14 9.96
N LEU A 83 -3.55 -2.71 8.72
CA LEU A 83 -2.67 -2.98 7.59
C LEU A 83 -1.74 -1.78 7.32
N ILE A 84 -0.71 -1.99 6.49
CA ILE A 84 0.23 -0.94 6.05
C ILE A 84 -0.47 0.38 5.64
N PRO A 85 -1.54 0.38 4.80
CA PRO A 85 -2.24 1.62 4.45
C PRO A 85 -2.86 2.35 5.64
N ASP A 86 -3.34 1.63 6.67
CA ASP A 86 -3.88 2.25 7.89
C ASP A 86 -2.76 3.02 8.65
N PHE A 87 -1.58 2.41 8.76
CA PHE A 87 -0.42 3.03 9.40
C PHE A 87 0.08 4.25 8.60
N ILE A 88 0.16 4.15 7.27
CA ILE A 88 0.56 5.27 6.41
C ILE A 88 -0.46 6.40 6.52
N ALA A 89 -1.76 6.11 6.44
CA ALA A 89 -2.81 7.12 6.58
C ALA A 89 -2.74 7.85 7.93
N SER A 90 -2.48 7.10 9.01
CA SER A 90 -2.34 7.66 10.36
C SER A 90 -1.11 8.56 10.47
N LEU A 91 0.05 8.09 9.98
CA LEU A 91 1.31 8.84 10.01
C LEU A 91 1.25 10.12 9.17
N MET A 92 0.47 10.13 8.09
CA MET A 92 0.26 11.29 7.22
C MET A 92 -0.82 12.25 7.73
N GLY A 93 -1.51 11.92 8.83
CA GLY A 93 -2.58 12.75 9.39
C GLY A 93 -3.89 12.73 8.59
N ILE A 94 -4.10 11.71 7.74
CA ILE A 94 -5.29 11.59 6.88
C ILE A 94 -6.45 10.99 7.68
N LYS A 95 -6.24 9.80 8.25
CA LYS A 95 -7.22 9.02 9.02
C LYS A 95 -6.56 7.87 9.76
N ASP A 96 -7.21 7.36 10.80
CA ASP A 96 -6.72 6.23 11.59
C ASP A 96 -6.77 4.88 10.86
N THR A 97 -7.81 4.68 10.05
CA THR A 97 -8.06 3.42 9.33
C THR A 97 -8.68 3.73 7.97
N VAL A 98 -8.23 3.06 6.93
CA VAL A 98 -8.77 3.17 5.58
C VAL A 98 -9.93 2.19 5.41
N PRO A 99 -11.15 2.64 5.08
CA PRO A 99 -12.28 1.74 4.91
C PRO A 99 -12.30 1.11 3.50
N PRO A 100 -12.89 -0.10 3.35
CA PRO A 100 -13.09 -0.71 2.04
C PRO A 100 -14.22 -0.01 1.28
N PHE A 101 -14.02 0.24 -0.02
CA PHE A 101 -14.97 0.96 -0.87
C PHE A 101 -16.34 0.27 -0.98
N LEU A 102 -16.40 -1.05 -0.83
CA LEU A 102 -17.65 -1.81 -0.91
C LEU A 102 -18.48 -1.80 0.38
N ASP A 103 -18.02 -1.16 1.45
CA ASP A 103 -18.81 -1.04 2.66
C ASP A 103 -20.06 -0.15 2.42
N PRO A 104 -21.29 -0.69 2.58
CA PRO A 104 -22.52 0.05 2.35
C PRO A 104 -22.73 1.21 3.33
N HIS A 105 -21.96 1.26 4.42
CA HIS A 105 -22.02 2.30 5.45
C HIS A 105 -20.96 3.39 5.29
N LEU A 106 -20.20 3.42 4.18
CA LEU A 106 -19.23 4.48 3.90
C LEU A 106 -19.83 5.87 4.00
N SER A 107 -19.28 6.68 4.91
CA SER A 107 -19.67 8.08 5.06
C SER A 107 -19.08 8.96 3.96
N ASP A 108 -19.63 10.15 3.76
CA ASP A 108 -19.04 11.12 2.84
C ASP A 108 -17.67 11.62 3.33
N SER A 109 -17.44 11.65 4.65
CA SER A 109 -16.11 11.95 5.22
C SER A 109 -15.06 10.91 4.83
N ASP A 110 -15.45 9.63 4.75
CA ASP A 110 -14.56 8.57 4.29
C ASP A 110 -14.18 8.75 2.84
N ILE A 111 -15.16 9.11 2.00
CA ILE A 111 -14.95 9.41 0.59
C ILE A 111 -14.04 10.62 0.41
N LEU A 112 -14.22 11.70 1.17
CA LEU A 112 -13.38 12.90 1.07
C LEU A 112 -11.89 12.63 1.32
N THR A 113 -11.60 11.67 2.20
CA THR A 113 -10.24 11.36 2.67
C THR A 113 -9.68 10.06 2.08
N GLY A 114 -10.41 9.44 1.15
CA GLY A 114 -9.97 8.26 0.40
C GLY A 114 -10.27 6.91 1.04
N VAL A 115 -10.25 5.86 0.22
CA VAL A 115 -10.72 4.51 0.55
C VAL A 115 -9.83 3.44 -0.07
N CYS A 116 -10.09 2.18 0.26
CA CYS A 116 -9.41 1.03 -0.29
C CYS A 116 -10.27 0.31 -1.34
N PHE A 117 -9.68 0.05 -2.50
CA PHE A 117 -10.23 -0.70 -3.63
C PHE A 117 -9.60 -2.09 -3.79
N ALA A 118 -8.56 -2.41 -3.00
CA ALA A 118 -7.88 -3.69 -3.04
C ALA A 118 -8.82 -4.87 -2.78
N SER A 119 -8.53 -6.03 -3.37
CA SER A 119 -9.29 -7.27 -3.21
C SER A 119 -8.34 -8.43 -2.99
N ALA A 120 -8.49 -9.11 -1.86
CA ALA A 120 -7.62 -10.23 -1.54
C ALA A 120 -7.71 -11.36 -2.58
N GLY A 121 -6.52 -11.88 -2.95
CA GLY A 121 -6.37 -12.89 -4.01
C GLY A 121 -6.23 -12.31 -5.42
N SER A 122 -6.30 -10.99 -5.59
CA SER A 122 -6.15 -10.38 -6.91
C SER A 122 -4.72 -10.42 -7.45
N GLY A 123 -4.62 -10.37 -8.77
CA GLY A 123 -3.36 -10.20 -9.49
C GLY A 123 -3.49 -9.22 -10.66
N TYR A 124 -2.43 -9.10 -11.46
CA TYR A 124 -2.44 -8.47 -12.77
C TYR A 124 -2.79 -9.46 -13.89
N ASP A 125 -2.70 -10.78 -13.65
CA ASP A 125 -3.20 -11.80 -14.58
C ASP A 125 -4.63 -12.20 -14.23
N ASN A 126 -5.55 -12.07 -15.20
CA ASN A 126 -6.94 -12.48 -15.04
C ASN A 126 -7.08 -13.97 -14.67
N TYR A 127 -6.11 -14.83 -15.01
CA TYR A 127 -6.11 -16.23 -14.54
C TYR A 127 -6.04 -16.33 -13.02
N THR A 128 -5.28 -15.45 -12.38
CA THR A 128 -5.18 -15.35 -10.92
C THR A 128 -6.54 -15.02 -10.33
N ASP A 129 -7.18 -13.96 -10.84
CA ASP A 129 -8.48 -13.49 -10.33
C ASP A 129 -9.60 -14.54 -10.53
N LEU A 130 -9.56 -15.27 -11.64
CA LEU A 130 -10.50 -16.38 -11.89
C LEU A 130 -10.29 -17.54 -10.92
N ALA A 131 -9.05 -17.84 -10.55
CA ALA A 131 -8.74 -18.92 -9.61
C ALA A 131 -9.18 -18.58 -8.17
N THR A 132 -9.12 -17.30 -7.79
CA THR A 132 -9.44 -16.82 -6.43
C THR A 132 -10.84 -16.23 -6.31
N LEU A 133 -11.54 -16.02 -7.43
CA LEU A 133 -12.81 -15.31 -7.50
C LEU A 133 -12.72 -13.90 -6.87
N SER A 134 -11.58 -13.23 -7.02
CA SER A 134 -11.33 -11.87 -6.52
C SER A 134 -11.74 -10.80 -7.55
N LEU A 135 -11.70 -9.53 -7.14
CA LEU A 135 -11.83 -8.41 -8.07
C LEU A 135 -10.48 -8.16 -8.76
N SER A 136 -10.46 -8.28 -10.08
CA SER A 136 -9.29 -7.92 -10.90
C SER A 136 -8.92 -6.45 -10.71
N VAL A 137 -7.66 -6.10 -10.99
CA VAL A 137 -7.21 -4.70 -10.95
C VAL A 137 -8.07 -3.77 -11.83
N ASP A 138 -8.59 -4.27 -12.96
CA ASP A 138 -9.55 -3.52 -13.79
C ASP A 138 -10.85 -3.21 -13.05
N LYS A 139 -11.38 -4.18 -12.27
CA LYS A 139 -12.56 -3.95 -11.43
C LYS A 139 -12.26 -2.97 -10.30
N GLN A 140 -11.03 -2.92 -9.81
CA GLN A 140 -10.61 -1.92 -8.84
C GLN A 140 -10.56 -0.51 -9.46
N ALA A 141 -10.15 -0.39 -10.72
CA ALA A 141 -10.26 0.87 -11.48
C ALA A 141 -11.73 1.29 -11.72
N ASP A 142 -12.62 0.34 -12.05
CA ASP A 142 -14.07 0.61 -12.18
C ASP A 142 -14.67 1.16 -10.87
N MET A 143 -14.30 0.55 -9.73
CA MET A 143 -14.69 1.03 -8.41
C MET A 143 -14.14 2.43 -8.15
N PHE A 144 -12.90 2.71 -8.55
CA PHE A 144 -12.31 4.03 -8.41
C PHE A 144 -13.02 5.09 -9.26
N ARG A 145 -13.42 4.78 -10.49
CA ARG A 145 -14.27 5.68 -11.31
C ARG A 145 -15.59 6.00 -10.60
N SER A 146 -16.19 5.00 -9.95
CA SER A 146 -17.41 5.18 -9.14
C SER A 146 -17.18 6.04 -7.91
N TYR A 147 -16.01 5.89 -7.25
CA TYR A 147 -15.57 6.76 -6.17
C TYR A 147 -15.41 8.20 -6.63
N VAL A 148 -14.74 8.46 -7.76
CA VAL A 148 -14.56 9.83 -8.29
C VAL A 148 -15.90 10.48 -8.57
N ALA A 149 -16.83 9.75 -9.20
CA ALA A 149 -18.18 10.24 -9.44
C ALA A 149 -18.96 10.53 -8.14
N ARG A 150 -18.70 9.79 -7.05
CA ARG A 150 -19.26 10.07 -5.72
C ARG A 150 -18.60 11.30 -5.10
N LEU A 151 -17.28 11.42 -5.19
CA LEU A 151 -16.52 12.55 -4.68
C LEU A 151 -16.96 13.85 -5.37
N SER A 152 -17.10 13.87 -6.69
CA SER A 152 -17.58 15.04 -7.45
C SER A 152 -18.99 15.47 -7.01
N ARG A 153 -19.87 14.55 -6.62
CA ARG A 153 -21.19 14.90 -6.08
C ARG A 153 -21.13 15.57 -4.70
N ILE A 154 -20.09 15.30 -3.91
CA ILE A 154 -19.91 15.85 -2.56
C ILE A 154 -19.27 17.24 -2.63
N VAL A 155 -18.22 17.41 -3.45
CA VAL A 155 -17.38 18.64 -3.46
C VAL A 155 -17.37 19.44 -4.76
N GLY A 156 -18.03 18.94 -5.81
CA GLY A 156 -17.93 19.49 -7.16
C GLY A 156 -16.74 18.94 -7.94
N GLU A 157 -16.81 19.02 -9.27
CA GLU A 157 -15.84 18.40 -10.19
C GLU A 157 -14.41 18.94 -10.01
N GLU A 158 -14.26 20.27 -9.91
CA GLU A 158 -12.95 20.91 -9.78
C GLU A 158 -12.23 20.46 -8.51
N LYS A 159 -12.93 20.46 -7.37
CA LYS A 159 -12.34 20.05 -6.10
C LYS A 159 -12.09 18.55 -6.04
N ALA A 160 -12.96 17.74 -6.64
CA ALA A 160 -12.74 16.30 -6.73
C ALA A 160 -11.49 15.97 -7.56
N ALA A 161 -11.30 16.65 -8.69
CA ALA A 161 -10.10 16.51 -9.52
C ALA A 161 -8.83 16.89 -8.75
N GLU A 162 -8.86 17.99 -7.98
CA GLU A 162 -7.73 18.40 -7.11
C GLU A 162 -7.42 17.35 -6.04
N ILE A 163 -8.44 16.84 -5.34
CA ILE A 163 -8.24 15.79 -4.32
C ILE A 163 -7.61 14.55 -4.95
N VAL A 164 -8.11 14.11 -6.11
CA VAL A 164 -7.60 12.93 -6.81
C VAL A 164 -6.17 13.12 -7.31
N SER A 165 -5.85 14.29 -7.88
CA SER A 165 -4.48 14.56 -8.36
C SER A 165 -3.49 14.64 -7.20
N GLU A 166 -3.90 15.19 -6.06
CA GLU A 166 -3.04 15.37 -4.90
C GLU A 166 -3.00 14.18 -3.95
N ALA A 167 -3.89 13.20 -4.10
CA ALA A 167 -3.97 12.00 -3.25
C ALA A 167 -2.71 11.12 -3.32
N LEU A 168 -2.41 10.47 -2.21
CA LEU A 168 -1.42 9.40 -2.14
C LEU A 168 -2.05 8.09 -2.63
N VAL A 169 -1.57 7.55 -3.74
CA VAL A 169 -2.03 6.26 -4.28
C VAL A 169 -1.05 5.16 -3.90
N ILE A 170 -1.56 4.03 -3.43
CA ILE A 170 -0.77 2.85 -3.07
C ILE A 170 -1.25 1.66 -3.91
N VAL A 171 -0.31 1.01 -4.60
CA VAL A 171 -0.54 -0.19 -5.41
C VAL A 171 0.32 -1.34 -4.90
N SER A 172 -0.30 -2.45 -4.49
CA SER A 172 0.39 -3.67 -4.04
C SER A 172 -0.31 -4.92 -4.56
N SER A 173 0.17 -5.43 -5.68
CA SER A 173 -0.35 -6.63 -6.35
C SER A 173 0.78 -7.35 -7.06
N GLY A 174 0.55 -8.59 -7.50
CA GLY A 174 1.51 -9.38 -8.26
C GLY A 174 1.98 -10.65 -7.55
N THR A 175 1.98 -10.68 -6.22
CA THR A 175 2.43 -11.87 -5.46
C THR A 175 1.62 -13.11 -5.84
N ASN A 176 0.28 -12.97 -5.91
CA ASN A 176 -0.62 -14.06 -6.29
C ASN A 176 -0.38 -14.53 -7.73
N ASP A 177 0.06 -13.65 -8.64
CA ASP A 177 0.32 -14.04 -10.04
C ASP A 177 1.49 -15.04 -10.13
N PHE A 178 2.54 -14.83 -9.35
CA PHE A 178 3.68 -15.74 -9.31
C PHE A 178 3.34 -17.01 -8.54
N ASP A 179 2.79 -16.87 -7.32
CA ASP A 179 2.45 -18.01 -6.48
C ASP A 179 1.47 -18.94 -7.20
N ILE A 180 0.34 -18.42 -7.69
CA ILE A 180 -0.73 -19.26 -8.25
C ILE A 180 -0.37 -19.79 -9.64
N ASN A 181 0.02 -18.91 -10.57
CA ASN A 181 0.13 -19.31 -11.98
C ASN A 181 1.51 -19.87 -12.36
N LEU A 182 2.56 -19.58 -11.59
CA LEU A 182 3.91 -20.06 -11.90
C LEU A 182 4.35 -21.21 -11.00
N TYR A 183 3.98 -21.22 -9.72
CA TYR A 183 4.50 -22.18 -8.74
C TYR A 183 3.49 -23.21 -8.24
N ASP A 184 2.27 -22.79 -7.90
CA ASP A 184 1.33 -23.64 -7.15
C ASP A 184 0.43 -24.47 -8.06
N THR A 185 0.02 -23.91 -9.21
CA THR A 185 -0.95 -24.56 -10.09
C THR A 185 -0.46 -24.65 -11.54
N PRO A 186 -0.79 -25.74 -12.27
CA PRO A 186 -0.50 -25.83 -13.70
C PRO A 186 -1.27 -24.76 -14.49
N SER A 187 -0.57 -23.70 -14.89
CA SER A 187 -1.12 -22.65 -15.74
C SER A 187 -0.57 -22.74 -17.16
N PRO A 188 -1.35 -22.40 -18.21
CA PRO A 188 -0.81 -22.18 -19.55
C PRO A 188 0.36 -21.18 -19.58
N ARG A 189 0.43 -20.28 -18.59
CA ARG A 189 1.48 -19.27 -18.42
C ARG A 189 2.87 -19.85 -18.20
N ILE A 190 2.99 -21.08 -17.69
CA ILE A 190 4.28 -21.76 -17.49
C ILE A 190 5.08 -21.85 -18.81
N LYS A 191 4.39 -21.91 -19.96
CA LYS A 191 5.03 -21.95 -21.28
C LYS A 191 5.80 -20.68 -21.66
N LEU A 192 5.54 -19.55 -20.98
CA LEU A 192 6.28 -18.30 -21.17
C LEU A 192 7.68 -18.34 -20.55
N GLY A 193 7.93 -19.30 -19.64
CA GLY A 193 9.08 -19.24 -18.75
C GLY A 193 8.97 -18.10 -17.74
N VAL A 194 9.86 -18.09 -16.75
CA VAL A 194 9.85 -17.09 -15.68
C VAL A 194 10.04 -15.67 -16.24
N GLU A 195 11.03 -15.48 -17.11
CA GLU A 195 11.35 -14.17 -17.69
C GLU A 195 10.18 -13.61 -18.51
N GLY A 196 9.60 -14.41 -19.40
CA GLY A 196 8.46 -13.99 -20.22
C GLY A 196 7.20 -13.73 -19.38
N TYR A 197 7.03 -14.45 -18.27
CA TYR A 197 5.93 -14.18 -17.35
C TYR A 197 6.13 -12.90 -16.53
N GLN A 198 7.36 -12.61 -16.08
CA GLN A 198 7.68 -11.32 -15.46
C GLN A 198 7.33 -10.16 -16.40
N ASP A 199 7.71 -10.24 -17.68
CA ASP A 199 7.43 -9.19 -18.67
C ASP A 199 5.92 -9.04 -18.95
N PHE A 200 5.18 -10.15 -18.91
CA PHE A 200 3.73 -10.14 -19.00
C PHE A 200 3.10 -9.40 -17.79
N ILE A 201 3.53 -9.71 -16.57
CA ILE A 201 3.01 -9.04 -15.36
C ILE A 201 3.40 -7.56 -15.35
N LEU A 202 4.62 -7.20 -15.76
CA LEU A 202 5.05 -5.80 -15.90
C LEU A 202 4.18 -5.01 -16.89
N SER A 203 3.75 -5.64 -17.97
CA SER A 203 2.79 -5.03 -18.91
C SER A 203 1.43 -4.76 -18.23
N GLY A 204 0.97 -5.68 -17.36
CA GLY A 204 -0.21 -5.47 -16.53
C GLY A 204 -0.06 -4.30 -15.56
N VAL A 205 1.09 -4.20 -14.87
CA VAL A 205 1.40 -3.05 -14.00
C VAL A 205 1.39 -1.74 -14.78
N HIS A 206 2.05 -1.72 -15.95
CA HIS A 206 2.10 -0.55 -16.82
C HIS A 206 0.69 -0.07 -17.19
N ASN A 207 -0.16 -0.98 -17.64
CA ASN A 207 -1.54 -0.66 -18.03
C ASN A 207 -2.35 -0.13 -16.84
N PHE A 208 -2.20 -0.75 -15.66
CA PHE A 208 -2.93 -0.32 -14.48
C PHE A 208 -2.48 1.05 -13.98
N VAL A 209 -1.18 1.32 -13.93
CA VAL A 209 -0.64 2.65 -13.57
C VAL A 209 -1.09 3.72 -14.57
N GLN A 210 -1.05 3.42 -15.87
CA GLN A 210 -1.56 4.31 -16.92
C GLN A 210 -3.06 4.61 -16.71
N GLU A 211 -3.85 3.60 -16.37
CA GLU A 211 -5.29 3.74 -16.12
C GLU A 211 -5.57 4.64 -14.90
N LEU A 212 -4.88 4.42 -13.78
CA LEU A 212 -5.00 5.29 -12.60
C LEU A 212 -4.62 6.75 -12.93
N TYR A 213 -3.56 6.94 -13.71
CA TYR A 213 -3.15 8.27 -14.18
C TYR A 213 -4.21 8.91 -15.09
N ASN A 214 -4.81 8.15 -16.00
CA ASN A 214 -5.86 8.62 -16.90
C ASN A 214 -7.12 9.04 -16.13
N ILE A 215 -7.42 8.40 -15.00
CA ILE A 215 -8.53 8.78 -14.12
C ILE A 215 -8.21 10.08 -13.35
N GLY A 216 -6.95 10.35 -13.06
CA GLY A 216 -6.51 11.64 -12.48
C GLY A 216 -5.38 11.54 -11.47
N CYS A 217 -4.97 10.33 -11.07
CA CYS A 217 -3.92 10.15 -10.07
C CYS A 217 -2.58 10.70 -10.55
N ARG A 218 -1.83 11.36 -9.65
CA ARG A 218 -0.47 11.84 -9.97
C ARG A 218 0.61 11.28 -9.05
N LYS A 219 0.30 10.92 -7.81
CA LYS A 219 1.31 10.45 -6.83
C LYS A 219 1.09 8.97 -6.52
N ILE A 220 1.83 8.08 -7.18
CA ILE A 220 1.58 6.64 -7.19
C ILE A 220 2.77 5.87 -6.61
N MET A 221 2.55 5.22 -5.46
CA MET A 221 3.44 4.21 -4.91
C MET A 221 3.12 2.86 -5.51
N VAL A 222 4.12 2.17 -6.06
CA VAL A 222 3.97 0.77 -6.50
C VAL A 222 4.95 -0.10 -5.71
N LEU A 223 4.42 -1.07 -4.99
CA LEU A 223 5.19 -1.99 -4.17
C LEU A 223 5.76 -3.11 -5.05
N GLY A 224 7.02 -3.48 -4.79
CA GLY A 224 7.62 -4.69 -5.35
C GLY A 224 7.06 -5.97 -4.75
N LEU A 225 7.53 -7.10 -5.24
CA LEU A 225 7.27 -8.40 -4.65
C LEU A 225 8.06 -8.57 -3.33
N PRO A 226 7.48 -9.23 -2.31
CA PRO A 226 8.21 -9.64 -1.11
C PRO A 226 9.15 -10.82 -1.44
N PRO A 227 9.94 -11.33 -0.48
CA PRO A 227 10.61 -12.62 -0.64
C PRO A 227 9.58 -13.77 -0.68
N ILE A 228 8.97 -14.02 -1.85
CA ILE A 228 7.84 -14.95 -1.98
C ILE A 228 8.20 -16.38 -1.57
N GLY A 229 9.45 -16.80 -1.79
CA GLY A 229 9.95 -18.11 -1.36
C GLY A 229 10.03 -18.28 0.15
N CYS A 230 9.95 -17.18 0.92
CA CYS A 230 9.84 -17.19 2.37
C CYS A 230 8.39 -17.15 2.87
N LEU A 231 7.38 -17.10 1.98
CA LEU A 231 5.99 -17.13 2.41
C LEU A 231 5.66 -18.49 3.05
N PRO A 232 4.90 -18.52 4.17
CA PRO A 232 4.54 -19.78 4.82
C PRO A 232 3.85 -20.79 3.89
N VAL A 233 3.01 -20.32 2.96
CA VAL A 233 2.34 -21.18 1.98
C VAL A 233 3.33 -21.85 1.03
N GLN A 234 4.25 -21.08 0.44
CA GLN A 234 5.29 -21.58 -0.46
C GLN A 234 6.20 -22.60 0.24
N MET A 235 6.69 -22.29 1.44
CA MET A 235 7.50 -23.23 2.22
C MET A 235 6.74 -24.53 2.58
N THR A 236 5.42 -24.44 2.77
CA THR A 236 4.58 -25.63 3.05
C THR A 236 4.44 -26.49 1.79
N PHE A 237 4.19 -25.88 0.64
CA PHE A 237 4.01 -26.57 -0.64
C PHE A 237 5.30 -27.17 -1.19
N ALA A 238 6.47 -26.62 -0.83
CA ALA A 238 7.77 -27.23 -1.14
C ALA A 238 8.00 -28.60 -0.48
N ARG A 239 7.19 -29.00 0.51
CA ARG A 239 7.27 -30.31 1.21
C ARG A 239 8.69 -30.63 1.72
N GLN A 240 9.42 -29.61 2.15
CA GLN A 240 10.71 -29.78 2.82
C GLN A 240 10.52 -30.53 4.15
N LYS A 241 11.56 -31.23 4.61
CA LYS A 241 11.51 -31.85 5.96
C LYS A 241 11.36 -30.75 7.01
N GLN A 242 10.64 -31.04 8.10
CA GLN A 242 10.30 -30.04 9.12
C GLN A 242 11.53 -29.38 9.75
N ASN A 243 12.62 -30.11 9.93
CA ASN A 243 13.91 -29.63 10.45
C ASN A 243 14.80 -28.93 9.40
N GLU A 244 14.37 -28.89 8.14
CA GLU A 244 15.07 -28.29 7.00
C GLU A 244 14.22 -27.19 6.34
N ARG A 245 13.11 -26.78 6.99
CA ARG A 245 12.19 -25.77 6.45
C ARG A 245 12.92 -24.44 6.30
N ARG A 246 13.11 -24.02 5.06
CA ARG A 246 13.83 -22.82 4.64
C ARG A 246 13.15 -22.17 3.45
N CYS A 247 13.45 -20.90 3.23
CA CYS A 247 12.97 -20.21 2.03
C CYS A 247 13.40 -20.92 0.74
N ILE A 248 12.60 -20.75 -0.31
CA ILE A 248 12.88 -21.30 -1.64
C ILE A 248 13.69 -20.29 -2.43
N ASP A 249 15.01 -20.52 -2.51
CA ASP A 249 15.98 -19.56 -3.07
C ASP A 249 15.63 -19.10 -4.49
N LYS A 250 15.16 -20.03 -5.34
CA LYS A 250 14.79 -19.72 -6.73
C LYS A 250 13.65 -18.70 -6.80
N GLN A 251 12.59 -18.88 -6.01
CA GLN A 251 11.44 -17.97 -6.01
C GLN A 251 11.82 -16.58 -5.47
N ASN A 252 12.74 -16.52 -4.50
CA ASN A 252 13.28 -15.26 -4.00
C ASN A 252 14.14 -14.54 -5.07
N SER A 253 15.01 -15.27 -5.78
CA SER A 253 15.76 -14.73 -6.93
C SER A 253 14.81 -14.14 -7.98
N ASP A 254 13.74 -14.87 -8.30
CA ASP A 254 12.73 -14.43 -9.27
C ASP A 254 11.99 -13.16 -8.84
N SER A 255 11.77 -13.00 -7.53
CA SER A 255 11.20 -11.78 -6.96
C SER A 255 12.15 -10.58 -7.09
N GLN A 256 13.45 -10.79 -6.82
CA GLN A 256 14.46 -9.74 -6.94
C GLN A 256 14.64 -9.30 -8.39
N GLU A 257 14.74 -10.25 -9.32
CA GLU A 257 14.83 -9.98 -10.76
C GLU A 257 13.60 -9.20 -11.27
N TYR A 258 12.40 -9.62 -10.85
CA TYR A 258 11.17 -8.87 -11.17
C TYR A 258 11.20 -7.45 -10.61
N ASN A 259 11.63 -7.27 -9.36
CA ASN A 259 11.69 -5.96 -8.71
C ASN A 259 12.67 -4.99 -9.38
N GLU A 260 13.81 -5.49 -9.87
CA GLU A 260 14.74 -4.69 -10.67
C GLU A 260 14.10 -4.22 -11.98
N LYS A 261 13.40 -5.12 -12.69
CA LYS A 261 12.66 -4.77 -13.90
C LYS A 261 11.52 -3.78 -13.60
N LEU A 262 10.79 -3.98 -12.51
CA LEU A 262 9.70 -3.10 -12.08
C LEU A 262 10.20 -1.69 -11.81
N LYS A 263 11.28 -1.54 -11.03
CA LYS A 263 11.88 -0.24 -10.72
C LYS A 263 12.27 0.53 -12.00
N LYS A 264 12.84 -0.17 -12.98
CA LYS A 264 13.17 0.41 -14.29
C LYS A 264 11.90 0.80 -15.05
N SER A 265 10.94 -0.12 -15.16
CA SER A 265 9.68 0.10 -15.88
C SER A 265 8.90 1.30 -15.33
N LEU A 266 8.81 1.47 -14.01
CA LEU A 266 8.15 2.62 -13.39
C LEU A 266 8.85 3.95 -13.71
N THR A 267 10.18 3.94 -13.78
CA THR A 267 10.97 5.10 -14.20
C THR A 267 10.66 5.47 -15.66
N ASP A 268 10.59 4.47 -16.54
CA ASP A 268 10.29 4.65 -17.96
C ASP A 268 8.86 5.17 -18.16
N ILE A 269 7.87 4.64 -17.42
CA ILE A 269 6.47 5.10 -17.47
C ILE A 269 6.35 6.54 -17.00
N GLN A 270 6.94 6.88 -15.86
CA GLN A 270 6.87 8.24 -15.31
C GLN A 270 7.34 9.29 -16.33
N SER A 271 8.35 8.97 -17.14
CA SER A 271 8.86 9.87 -18.18
C SER A 271 7.82 10.27 -19.24
N ASN A 272 6.78 9.44 -19.43
CA ASN A 272 5.70 9.67 -20.37
C ASN A 272 4.42 10.22 -19.69
N LEU A 273 4.37 10.23 -18.36
CA LEU A 273 3.22 10.66 -17.57
C LEU A 273 3.49 12.02 -16.93
N THR A 274 3.30 13.09 -17.72
CA THR A 274 3.59 14.46 -17.32
C THR A 274 2.92 14.86 -16.01
N GLY A 275 3.72 15.39 -15.07
CA GLY A 275 3.21 15.85 -13.77
C GLY A 275 2.92 14.70 -12.80
N SER A 276 3.24 13.46 -13.14
CA SER A 276 3.20 12.34 -12.20
C SER A 276 4.48 12.22 -11.39
N VAL A 277 4.34 11.65 -10.19
CA VAL A 277 5.41 11.15 -9.33
C VAL A 277 5.06 9.69 -9.04
N ILE A 278 5.86 8.77 -9.59
CA ILE A 278 5.70 7.33 -9.47
C ILE A 278 6.92 6.78 -8.78
N PHE A 279 6.70 6.08 -7.68
CA PHE A 279 7.79 5.61 -6.84
C PHE A 279 7.67 4.12 -6.57
N TYR A 280 8.80 3.45 -6.72
CA TYR A 280 8.97 2.06 -6.32
C TYR A 280 9.16 1.98 -4.80
N ALA A 281 8.36 1.14 -4.14
CA ALA A 281 8.52 0.81 -2.73
C ALA A 281 9.13 -0.58 -2.57
N ASP A 282 10.35 -0.62 -2.00
CA ASP A 282 11.07 -1.86 -1.73
C ASP A 282 10.56 -2.55 -0.47
N ILE A 283 9.56 -3.42 -0.62
CA ILE A 283 9.10 -4.25 0.48
C ILE A 283 9.92 -5.52 0.66
N TYR A 284 10.70 -5.93 -0.37
CA TYR A 284 11.51 -7.13 -0.32
C TYR A 284 12.55 -7.02 0.79
N ALA A 285 13.35 -5.95 0.74
CA ALA A 285 14.42 -5.71 1.70
C ALA A 285 13.87 -5.58 3.13
N ALA A 286 12.77 -4.85 3.30
CA ALA A 286 12.15 -4.64 4.61
C ALA A 286 11.65 -5.95 5.23
N ILE A 287 10.93 -6.77 4.46
CA ILE A 287 10.40 -8.06 4.96
C ILE A 287 11.53 -9.04 5.23
N LEU A 288 12.54 -9.11 4.35
CA LEU A 288 13.68 -10.00 4.55
C LEU A 288 14.49 -9.61 5.80
N ASP A 289 14.69 -8.31 6.03
CA ASP A 289 15.36 -7.81 7.24
C ASP A 289 14.58 -8.17 8.50
N MET A 290 13.26 -7.98 8.52
CA MET A 290 12.42 -8.41 9.65
C MET A 290 12.50 -9.91 9.90
N ALA A 291 12.51 -10.72 8.83
CA ALA A 291 12.58 -12.17 8.92
C ALA A 291 13.94 -12.68 9.41
N THR A 292 15.03 -12.01 9.02
CA THR A 292 16.40 -12.43 9.34
C THR A 292 16.98 -11.78 10.59
N ASN A 293 16.45 -10.62 11.01
CA ASN A 293 16.86 -9.87 12.19
C ASN A 293 15.70 -9.63 13.18
N PRO A 294 14.93 -10.67 13.59
CA PRO A 294 13.69 -10.51 14.36
C PRO A 294 13.88 -9.80 15.71
N GLN A 295 15.06 -9.93 16.32
CA GLN A 295 15.38 -9.30 17.62
C GLN A 295 15.37 -7.77 17.54
N SER A 296 15.74 -7.19 16.40
CA SER A 296 15.69 -5.74 16.15
C SER A 296 14.25 -5.21 16.12
N TYR A 297 13.28 -6.09 15.91
CA TYR A 297 11.85 -5.78 15.79
C TYR A 297 11.03 -6.29 16.97
N GLY A 298 11.67 -6.62 18.09
CA GLY A 298 11.00 -7.03 19.33
C GLY A 298 10.49 -8.48 19.34
N ASN A 299 10.75 -9.26 18.30
CA ASN A 299 10.42 -10.68 18.26
C ASN A 299 11.52 -11.47 18.96
N ARG A 300 11.23 -11.96 20.17
CA ARG A 300 12.00 -13.05 20.79
C ARG A 300 11.64 -14.33 20.02
N GLN A 301 12.64 -15.07 19.54
CA GLN A 301 12.43 -16.43 19.06
C GLN A 301 11.75 -17.23 20.18
N GLU A 302 10.53 -17.70 19.93
CA GLU A 302 9.94 -18.84 20.65
C GLU A 302 10.31 -20.13 19.93
#